data_AF-A0A941FIY4-F1
#
_entry.id   AF-A0A941FIY4-F1
#
_cell.length_a   1.000
_cell.length_b   1.000
_cell.length_c   1.000
_cell.angle_alpha   90.00
_cell.angle_beta   90.00
_cell.angle_gamma   90.00
#
_symmetry.space_group_name_H-M   'P 1'
#
loop_
_entity.id
_entity.type
_entity.pdbx_description
1 polymer ?
#
loop_
_entity_poly.entity_id
_entity_poly.type
_entity_poly.pdbx_seq_one_letter_code
_entity_poly.pdbx_strand_id
1 'polypeptide(L)' 'MPNRWEVLSIFPTNHALGLKMDNGLEILIHVGLDTVKLDGEGFTALVQEGQRITKEHLFGN' A
#
# COMPACT_ATOMS: atom_id res chain seq x y z
N MET A 1 17.45 10.22 5.36
CA MET A 1 16.41 9.70 6.27
C MET A 1 15.69 8.55 5.54
N PRO A 2 15.47 7.38 6.16
CA PRO A 2 14.99 6.15 5.53
C PRO A 2 13.46 6.18 5.29
N ASN A 3 12.95 7.31 4.79
CA ASN A 3 11.51 7.59 4.76
C ASN A 3 10.89 7.27 3.38
N ARG A 4 11.61 6.52 2.54
CA ARG A 4 11.13 6.12 1.22
C ARG A 4 10.69 4.68 1.25
N TRP A 5 9.53 4.47 0.67
CA TRP A 5 8.88 3.18 0.53
C TRP A 5 8.59 2.96 -0.94
N GLU A 6 8.66 1.72 -1.37
CA GLU A 6 8.24 1.29 -2.69
C GLU A 6 6.99 0.41 -2.55
N VAL A 7 5.97 0.71 -3.34
CA VAL A 7 4.78 -0.13 -3.43
C VAL A 7 5.13 -1.37 -4.24
N LEU A 8 5.25 -2.51 -3.58
CA LEU A 8 5.61 -3.77 -4.23
C LEU A 8 4.42 -4.39 -4.97
N SER A 9 3.23 -4.32 -4.36
CA SER A 9 2.04 -4.99 -4.87
C SER A 9 0.77 -4.35 -4.31
N ILE A 10 -0.25 -4.20 -5.16
CA ILE A 10 -1.60 -3.80 -4.78
C ILE A 10 -2.51 -4.96 -5.16
N PHE A 11 -3.20 -5.53 -4.18
CA PHE A 11 -4.07 -6.68 -4.44
C PHE A 11 -5.30 -6.24 -5.25
N PRO A 12 -5.88 -7.10 -6.13
CA PRO A 12 -6.91 -6.68 -7.09
C PRO A 12 -8.12 -5.96 -6.48
N THR A 13 -8.53 -6.35 -5.26
CA THR A 13 -9.66 -5.74 -4.55
C THR A 13 -9.24 -4.63 -3.58
N ASN A 14 -8.02 -4.09 -3.72
CA ASN A 14 -7.46 -2.97 -2.95
C ASN A 14 -7.43 -3.14 -1.40
N HIS A 15 -7.78 -4.33 -0.89
CA HIS A 15 -7.82 -4.62 0.55
C HIS A 15 -6.45 -4.90 1.18
N ALA A 16 -5.42 -5.13 0.35
CA ALA A 16 -4.08 -5.41 0.80
C ALA A 16 -3.00 -4.71 -0.05
N LEU A 17 -1.93 -4.30 0.62
CA LEU A 17 -0.82 -3.52 0.09
C LEU A 17 0.51 -4.06 0.59
N GLY A 18 1.41 -4.38 -0.34
CA GLY A 18 2.80 -4.74 -0.04
C GLY A 18 3.72 -3.53 -0.19
N LEU A 19 4.54 -3.25 0.82
CA LEU A 19 5.47 -2.13 0.87
C LEU A 19 6.88 -2.61 1.20
N LYS A 20 7.89 -1.95 0.63
CA LYS A 20 9.30 -2.17 0.95
C LYS A 20 9.99 -0.87 1.31
N MET A 21 10.74 -0.87 2.39
CA MET A 21 11.63 0.23 2.75
C MET A 21 13.01 0.07 2.12
N ASP A 22 13.68 1.20 1.89
CA ASP A 22 15.07 1.24 1.42
C ASP A 22 16.05 0.46 2.34
N ASN A 23 15.70 0.28 3.62
CA ASN A 23 16.50 -0.52 4.57
C ASN A 23 16.26 -2.04 4.47
N GLY A 24 15.42 -2.49 3.53
CA GLY A 24 15.11 -3.89 3.29
C GLY A 24 13.93 -4.44 4.07
N LEU A 25 13.30 -3.67 4.98
CA LEU A 25 12.09 -4.15 5.67
C LEU A 25 10.89 -4.16 4.72
N GLU A 26 10.16 -5.26 4.72
CA GLU A 26 8.93 -5.43 3.95
C GLU A 26 7.72 -5.49 4.89
N ILE A 27 6.66 -4.80 4.52
CA ILE A 27 5.41 -4.72 5.28
C ILE A 27 4.26 -5.12 4.36
N LEU A 28 3.45 -6.06 4.83
CA LEU A 28 2.16 -6.40 4.22
C LEU A 28 1.06 -5.83 5.10
N ILE A 29 0.23 -4.96 4.52
CA ILE A 29 -0.98 -4.42 5.15
C ILE A 29 -2.16 -5.18 4.55
N HIS A 30 -2.99 -5.79 5.40
CA HIS A 30 -4.21 -6.49 5.00
C HIS A 30 -5.36 -5.94 5.86
N VAL A 31 -6.41 -5.42 5.23
CA VAL A 31 -7.51 -4.75 5.91
C VAL A 31 -8.71 -5.68 6.02
N GLY A 32 -9.10 -5.99 7.26
CA GLY A 32 -10.26 -6.83 7.58
C GLY A 32 -9.99 -8.34 7.46
N LEU A 33 -11.04 -9.13 7.60
CA LEU A 33 -11.03 -10.58 7.36
C LEU A 33 -11.97 -10.86 6.19
N ASP A 34 -11.53 -11.64 5.21
CA ASP A 34 -12.31 -12.00 4.01
C ASP A 34 -12.80 -10.81 3.16
N THR A 35 -12.19 -9.63 3.28
CA THR A 35 -12.55 -8.43 2.51
C THR A 35 -12.31 -8.56 1.00
N VAL A 36 -11.60 -9.59 0.56
CA VAL A 36 -11.55 -10.01 -0.85
C VAL A 36 -12.95 -10.22 -1.44
N LYS A 37 -13.93 -10.64 -0.63
CA LYS A 37 -15.33 -10.85 -1.06
C LYS A 37 -16.08 -9.54 -1.35
N LEU A 38 -15.53 -8.40 -0.96
CA LEU A 38 -16.12 -7.09 -1.24
C LEU A 38 -15.79 -6.59 -2.67
N ASP A 39 -14.99 -7.33 -3.44
CA ASP A 39 -14.65 -7.02 -4.84
C ASP A 39 -14.15 -5.57 -5.06
N GLY A 40 -13.47 -5.00 -4.05
CA GLY A 40 -12.96 -3.64 -4.08
C GLY A 40 -13.93 -2.57 -3.60
N GLU A 41 -15.19 -2.90 -3.31
CA GLU A 41 -16.14 -1.96 -2.73
C GLU A 41 -15.65 -1.45 -1.37
N GLY A 42 -15.65 -0.12 -1.21
CA GLY A 42 -15.16 0.56 0.00
C GLY A 42 -13.65 0.79 0.03
N PHE A 43 -12.89 0.35 -0.98
CA PHE A 43 -11.45 0.55 -1.08
C PHE A 43 -11.06 1.38 -2.30
N THR A 44 -10.30 2.44 -2.07
CA THR A 44 -9.70 3.26 -3.14
C THR A 44 -8.19 3.23 -3.00
N ALA A 45 -7.50 2.69 -4.00
CA ALA A 45 -6.05 2.80 -4.07
C ALA A 45 -5.64 4.24 -4.44
N LEU A 46 -4.83 4.88 -3.59
CA LEU A 46 -4.28 6.23 -3.82
C LEU A 46 -2.86 6.20 -4.41
N VAL A 47 -2.33 5.00 -4.62
CA VAL A 47 -0.97 4.75 -5.11
C VAL A 47 -1.00 3.66 -6.17
N GLN A 48 0.09 3.51 -6.91
CA GLN A 48 0.28 2.51 -7.95
C GLN A 48 1.42 1.56 -7.60
N GLU A 49 1.41 0.35 -8.17
CA GLU A 49 2.56 -0.56 -8.06
C GLU A 49 3.83 0.06 -8.65
N GLY A 50 4.97 -0.20 -8.01
CA GLY A 50 6.26 0.42 -8.35
C GLY A 50 6.38 1.90 -7.94
N GLN A 51 5.32 2.52 -7.44
CA GLN A 51 5.38 3.91 -6.99
C GLN A 51 6.27 4.02 -5.75
N ARG A 52 7.22 4.97 -5.79
CA ARG A 52 7.96 5.38 -4.60
C ARG A 52 7.16 6.43 -3.84
N ILE A 53 6.91 6.15 -2.58
CA ILE A 53 6.15 7.02 -1.68
C ILE A 53 7.02 7.45 -0.51
N THR A 54 6.70 8.63 0.01
CA THR A 54 7.30 9.18 1.21
C THR A 54 6.20 9.53 2.21
N LYS A 55 6.58 9.90 3.44
CA LYS A 55 5.60 10.34 4.45
C LYS A 55 4.69 11.45 3.91
N GLU A 56 5.22 12.35 3.09
CA GLU A 56 4.52 13.51 2.55
C GLU A 56 3.43 13.10 1.54
N HIS A 57 3.57 11.95 0.86
CA HIS A 57 2.55 11.43 -0.05
C HIS A 57 1.24 11.07 0.66
N LEU A 58 1.28 10.75 1.96
CA LEU A 58 0.10 10.32 2.73
C LEU A 58 -0.63 11.47 3.41
N PHE A 59 0.04 12.62 3.60
CA PHE A 59 -0.49 13.72 4.40
C PHE A 59 -0.78 15.01 3.63
N GLY A 60 -0.59 15.02 2.30
CA GLY A 60 -1.05 16.10 1.40
C GLY A 60 -0.88 17.52 1.96
N ASN A 61 0.30 18.12 1.75
CA ASN A 61 0.44 19.58 1.77
C ASN A 61 0.53 20.09 0.33
#